data_AF-A0A7S2BHW6-F1
#
_entry.id   AF-A0A7S2BHW6-F1
#
_cell.length_a   1.000
_cell.length_b   1.000
_cell.length_c   1.000
_cell.angle_alpha   90.00
_cell.angle_beta   90.00
_cell.angle_gamma   90.00
#
_symmetry.space_group_name_H-M   'P 1'
#
loop_
_entity.id
_entity.type
_entity.pdbx_description
1 polymer ?
#
loop_
_entity_poly.entity_id
_entity_poly.type
_entity_poly.pdbx_seq_one_letter_code
_entity_poly.pdbx_strand_id
1 'polypeptide(L)'
;AMLDDCRNPLKDWHIVEETLDDHQVVPCLGNISNVWPLSKFSLLKELLPSEELILMWQIYAALSFIEAHKEAQSEMSKHFEQDGVLGAQIQAKIAEESQTQCEYAAELVESFPPEKVESVKSRMLAGKLLQLQVEKVNELKDMGLLSEKGSSHILHRLMDAQRNVSIKSSIKPISFFDNSSPCAADGDLEGDSTDSEAMLTKH
;
A
#
# COMPACT_ATOMS: atom_id res chain seq x y z
N ALA A 1 -15.15 27.71 -8.50
CA ALA A 1 -14.51 29.00 -8.79
C ALA A 1 -13.24 29.10 -7.96
N MET A 2 -12.08 28.67 -8.50
CA MET A 2 -10.75 28.91 -7.90
C MET A 2 -9.59 28.38 -8.79
N LEU A 3 -9.59 28.63 -10.11
CA LEU A 3 -8.52 28.15 -11.02
C LEU A 3 -7.87 29.26 -11.85
N ASP A 4 -8.04 30.52 -11.48
CA ASP A 4 -7.66 31.65 -12.33
C ASP A 4 -6.68 32.63 -11.66
N ASP A 5 -5.73 32.09 -10.89
CA ASP A 5 -4.58 32.88 -10.45
C ASP A 5 -3.27 32.26 -10.93
N CYS A 6 -3.07 32.29 -12.26
CA CYS A 6 -1.82 31.87 -12.92
C CYS A 6 -0.58 32.68 -12.49
N ARG A 7 -0.75 33.65 -11.59
CA ARG A 7 0.32 34.50 -11.07
C ARG A 7 1.00 33.89 -9.84
N ASN A 8 0.34 32.98 -9.14
CA ASN A 8 0.93 32.30 -7.99
C ASN A 8 1.59 30.99 -8.47
N PRO A 9 2.83 30.69 -8.04
CA PRO A 9 3.44 29.40 -8.30
C PRO A 9 2.63 28.29 -7.62
N LEU A 10 2.63 27.08 -8.19
CA LEU A 10 2.04 25.91 -7.54
C LEU A 10 2.66 25.68 -6.14
N LYS A 11 1.81 25.43 -5.14
CA LYS A 11 2.18 25.27 -3.72
C LYS A 11 1.58 24.00 -3.10
N ASP A 12 1.15 23.05 -3.92
CA ASP A 12 0.39 21.87 -3.48
C ASP A 12 1.17 21.06 -2.44
N TRP A 13 2.47 20.88 -2.64
CA TRP A 13 3.32 20.19 -1.68
C TRP A 13 3.36 20.90 -0.31
N HIS A 14 3.48 22.23 -0.29
CA HIS A 14 3.51 22.98 0.97
C HIS A 14 2.20 22.85 1.75
N ILE A 15 1.06 22.75 1.05
CA ILE A 15 -0.25 22.52 1.67
C ILE A 15 -0.30 21.11 2.29
N VAL A 16 0.21 20.11 1.56
CA VAL A 16 0.32 18.73 2.07
C VAL A 16 1.22 18.68 3.30
N GLU A 17 2.37 19.33 3.24
CA GLU A 17 3.33 19.43 4.34
C GLU A 17 2.74 20.13 5.56
N GLU A 18 2.11 21.30 5.39
CA GLU A 18 1.41 22.02 6.47
C GLU A 18 0.34 21.14 7.13
N THR A 19 -0.42 20.39 6.32
CA THR A 19 -1.44 19.45 6.84
C THR A 19 -0.80 18.29 7.63
N LEU A 20 0.37 17.81 7.21
CA LEU A 20 1.10 16.74 7.92
C LEU A 20 1.73 17.25 9.22
N ASP A 21 2.21 18.49 9.21
CA ASP A 21 2.82 19.14 10.37
C ASP A 21 1.77 19.53 11.43
N ASP A 22 0.55 19.91 11.03
CA ASP A 22 -0.58 20.13 11.94
C ASP A 22 -0.85 18.90 12.84
N HIS A 23 -0.58 17.70 12.33
CA HIS A 23 -0.68 16.46 13.10
C HIS A 23 0.48 16.23 14.10
N GLN A 24 1.61 16.93 13.95
CA GLN A 24 2.73 16.90 14.90
C GLN A 24 2.52 17.84 16.09
N VAL A 25 1.73 18.93 15.95
CA VAL A 25 1.67 20.06 16.90
C VAL A 25 0.90 19.78 18.21
N VAL A 26 0.67 18.51 18.56
CA VAL A 26 0.27 18.17 19.93
C VAL A 26 1.29 17.30 20.67
N PRO A 27 2.57 17.75 20.75
CA PRO A 27 3.60 17.05 21.51
C PRO A 27 3.24 16.94 23.01
N CYS A 28 2.41 17.86 23.53
CA CYS A 28 1.87 17.79 24.88
C CYS A 28 0.97 16.56 25.09
N LEU A 29 0.23 16.12 24.06
CA LEU A 29 -0.74 15.03 24.21
C LEU A 29 -0.10 13.64 24.24
N GLY A 30 1.03 13.45 23.55
CA GLY A 30 1.77 12.18 23.59
C GLY A 30 2.20 11.78 25.00
N ASN A 31 2.39 12.77 25.89
CA ASN A 31 2.69 12.53 27.30
C ASN A 31 1.43 12.48 28.19
N ILE A 32 0.32 13.17 27.86
CA ILE A 32 -0.88 13.08 28.71
C ILE A 32 -1.54 11.71 28.65
N SER A 33 -1.38 10.94 27.57
CA SER A 33 -1.86 9.55 27.51
C SER A 33 -1.16 8.64 28.51
N ASN A 34 -0.02 9.06 29.06
CA ASN A 34 0.70 8.33 30.11
C ASN A 34 0.34 8.82 31.52
N VAL A 35 -0.39 9.93 31.66
CA VAL A 35 -0.81 10.50 32.95
C VAL A 35 -2.16 9.94 33.37
N TRP A 36 -2.30 9.57 34.63
CA TRP A 36 -3.57 9.11 35.19
C TRP A 36 -4.57 10.28 35.28
N PRO A 37 -5.86 10.11 34.89
CA PRO A 37 -6.54 8.85 34.55
C PRO A 37 -6.56 8.52 33.04
N LEU A 38 -5.98 9.36 32.19
CA LEU A 38 -6.06 9.24 30.72
C LEU A 38 -5.40 7.96 30.18
N SER A 39 -4.40 7.43 30.89
CA SER A 39 -3.78 6.13 30.57
C SER A 39 -4.72 4.93 30.60
N LYS A 40 -5.91 5.05 31.23
CA LYS A 40 -6.94 4.01 31.24
C LYS A 40 -7.88 4.05 30.04
N PHE A 41 -7.88 5.12 29.25
CA PHE A 41 -8.75 5.25 28.08
C PHE A 41 -8.02 4.75 26.83
N SER A 42 -8.30 3.52 26.43
CA SER A 42 -7.79 2.92 25.18
C SER A 42 -8.05 3.80 23.96
N LEU A 43 -9.19 4.49 23.95
CA LEU A 43 -9.60 5.41 22.89
C LEU A 43 -8.60 6.54 22.65
N LEU A 44 -7.89 7.02 23.69
CA LEU A 44 -6.92 8.09 23.54
C LEU A 44 -5.63 7.64 22.83
N LYS A 45 -5.28 6.36 22.93
CA LYS A 45 -4.16 5.77 22.18
C LYS A 45 -4.51 5.54 20.71
N GLU A 46 -5.80 5.39 20.40
CA GLU A 46 -6.29 5.33 19.01
C GLU A 46 -6.43 6.72 18.39
N LEU A 47 -6.66 7.76 19.21
CA LEU A 47 -6.84 9.14 18.76
C LEU A 47 -5.53 9.88 18.47
N LEU A 48 -4.40 9.44 19.03
CA LEU A 48 -3.10 10.10 18.86
C LEU A 48 -2.17 9.23 17.99
N PRO A 49 -1.75 9.71 16.81
CA PRO A 49 -0.83 8.96 15.97
C PRO A 49 0.55 8.87 16.64
N SER A 50 1.19 7.70 16.53
CA SER A 50 2.58 7.55 16.96
C SER A 50 3.52 8.29 16.00
N GLU A 51 4.72 8.64 16.46
CA GLU A 51 5.78 9.23 15.61
C GLU A 51 6.07 8.35 14.38
N GLU A 52 6.09 7.04 14.55
CA GLU A 52 6.25 6.09 13.45
C GLU A 52 5.11 6.14 12.43
N LEU A 53 3.87 6.36 12.90
CA LEU A 53 2.70 6.48 12.02
C LEU A 53 2.75 7.80 11.23
N ILE A 54 3.14 8.90 11.88
CA ILE A 54 3.32 10.21 11.23
C ILE A 54 4.41 10.11 10.15
N LEU A 55 5.56 9.53 10.48
CA LEU A 55 6.66 9.31 9.53
C LEU A 55 6.20 8.45 8.35
N MET A 56 5.42 7.39 8.59
CA MET A 56 4.84 6.59 7.52
C MET A 56 3.90 7.42 6.64
N TRP A 57 3.07 8.29 7.21
CA TRP A 57 2.18 9.18 6.44
C TRP A 57 2.96 10.18 5.60
N GLN A 58 4.04 10.76 6.13
CA GLN A 58 4.90 11.68 5.39
C GLN A 58 5.54 10.99 4.18
N ILE A 59 6.14 9.81 4.37
CA ILE A 59 6.71 9.01 3.28
C ILE A 59 5.64 8.65 2.25
N TYR A 60 4.47 8.20 2.71
CA TYR A 60 3.36 7.82 1.84
C TYR A 60 2.86 9.00 1.00
N ALA A 61 2.68 10.17 1.62
CA ALA A 61 2.23 11.39 0.97
C ALA A 61 3.25 11.86 -0.07
N ALA A 62 4.54 11.89 0.27
CA ALA A 62 5.61 12.29 -0.64
C ALA A 62 5.69 11.37 -1.87
N LEU A 63 5.71 10.05 -1.67
CA LEU A 63 5.75 9.09 -2.77
C LEU A 63 4.50 9.16 -3.65
N SER A 64 3.32 9.29 -3.03
CA SER A 64 2.06 9.40 -3.76
C SER A 64 1.96 10.69 -4.57
N PHE A 65 2.46 11.80 -4.00
CA PHE A 65 2.52 13.10 -4.67
C PHE A 65 3.40 13.04 -5.93
N ILE A 66 4.62 12.49 -5.81
CA ILE A 66 5.54 12.32 -6.94
C ILE A 66 4.90 11.48 -8.05
N GLU A 67 4.28 10.35 -7.69
CA GLU A 67 3.65 9.47 -8.67
C GLU A 67 2.44 10.13 -9.34
N ALA A 68 1.59 10.82 -8.57
CA ALA A 68 0.43 11.53 -9.10
C ALA A 68 0.83 12.63 -10.08
N HIS A 69 1.89 13.40 -9.79
CA HIS A 69 2.41 14.43 -10.69
C HIS A 69 3.00 13.83 -11.96
N LYS A 70 3.73 12.71 -11.88
CA LYS A 70 4.24 11.99 -13.06
C LYS A 70 3.09 11.52 -13.98
N GLU A 71 2.06 10.93 -13.39
CA GLU A 71 0.88 10.48 -14.15
C GLU A 71 0.13 11.67 -14.76
N ALA A 72 -0.10 12.74 -13.98
CA ALA A 72 -0.76 13.95 -14.46
C ALA A 72 -0.01 14.60 -15.62
N GLN A 73 1.33 14.63 -15.58
CA GLN A 73 2.15 15.11 -16.70
C GLN A 73 2.02 14.21 -17.94
N SER A 74 1.97 12.89 -17.75
CA SER A 74 1.79 11.92 -18.83
C SER A 74 0.40 12.02 -19.49
N GLU A 75 -0.65 12.27 -18.70
CA GLU A 75 -2.00 12.49 -19.22
C GLU A 75 -2.15 13.87 -19.88
N MET A 76 -1.52 14.90 -19.32
CA MET A 76 -1.55 16.25 -19.88
C MET A 76 -0.93 16.27 -21.29
N SER A 77 0.18 15.56 -21.53
CA SER A 77 0.76 15.51 -22.87
C SER A 77 -0.17 14.87 -23.90
N LYS A 78 -1.00 13.89 -23.51
CA LYS A 78 -1.98 13.25 -24.43
C LYS A 78 -3.11 14.20 -24.85
N HIS A 79 -3.51 15.13 -23.97
CA HIS A 79 -4.65 16.02 -24.21
C HIS A 79 -4.29 17.37 -24.82
N PHE A 80 -3.03 17.80 -24.70
CA PHE A 80 -2.58 19.14 -25.11
C PHE A 80 -1.87 19.20 -26.49
N GLU A 81 -1.87 18.12 -27.28
CA GLU A 81 -1.26 18.09 -28.63
C GLU A 81 -2.22 18.52 -29.77
N GLN A 82 -2.03 19.72 -30.36
CA GLN A 82 -1.30 19.94 -31.64
C GLN A 82 -1.42 21.37 -32.25
N ASP A 83 -2.48 22.15 -31.99
CA ASP A 83 -2.75 23.37 -32.81
C ASP A 83 -2.53 24.74 -32.10
N GLY A 84 -2.14 24.76 -30.83
CA GLY A 84 -2.01 26.00 -30.06
C GLY A 84 -0.58 26.29 -29.59
N VAL A 85 0.10 27.27 -30.20
CA VAL A 85 1.41 27.79 -29.71
C VAL A 85 1.35 28.21 -28.23
N LEU A 86 0.18 28.67 -27.77
CA LEU A 86 -0.06 29.03 -26.38
C LEU A 86 -0.06 27.81 -25.44
N GLY A 87 -0.50 26.64 -25.91
CA GLY A 87 -0.59 25.41 -25.12
C GLY A 87 0.79 24.86 -24.75
N ALA A 88 1.73 24.88 -25.69
CA ALA A 88 3.09 24.38 -25.46
C ALA A 88 3.84 25.18 -24.36
N GLN A 89 3.68 26.51 -24.34
CA GLN A 89 4.31 27.36 -23.32
C GLN A 89 3.72 27.11 -21.93
N ILE A 90 2.39 26.99 -21.85
CA ILE A 90 1.69 26.71 -20.59
C ILE A 90 2.08 25.33 -20.06
N GLN A 91 2.11 24.31 -20.94
CA GLN A 91 2.49 22.95 -20.57
C GLN A 91 3.94 22.87 -20.08
N ALA A 92 4.86 23.55 -20.77
CA ALA A 92 6.26 23.61 -20.34
C ALA A 92 6.40 24.26 -18.95
N LYS A 93 5.68 25.35 -18.68
CA LYS A 93 5.67 26.01 -17.38
C LYS A 93 5.09 25.12 -16.27
N ILE A 94 3.97 24.45 -16.53
CA ILE A 94 3.35 23.51 -15.57
C ILE A 94 4.29 22.34 -15.29
N ALA A 95 4.95 21.80 -16.32
CA ALA A 95 5.92 20.71 -16.16
C ALA A 95 7.12 21.15 -15.30
N GLU A 96 7.65 22.36 -15.51
CA GLU A 96 8.73 22.93 -14.70
C GLU A 96 8.31 23.09 -13.24
N GLU A 97 7.18 23.77 -12.97
CA GLU A 97 6.68 23.98 -11.60
C GLU A 97 6.37 22.65 -10.89
N SER A 98 5.78 21.70 -11.60
CA SER A 98 5.52 20.36 -11.10
C SER A 98 6.81 19.59 -10.80
N GLN A 99 7.84 19.74 -11.64
CA GLN A 99 9.13 19.08 -11.45
C GLN A 99 9.83 19.61 -10.20
N THR A 100 9.84 20.93 -9.99
CA THR A 100 10.41 21.54 -8.77
C THR A 100 9.74 21.02 -7.50
N GLN A 101 8.42 20.85 -7.49
CA GLN A 101 7.73 20.26 -6.33
C GLN A 101 8.05 18.77 -6.14
N CYS A 102 8.19 18.01 -7.23
CA CYS A 102 8.60 16.60 -7.14
C CYS A 102 10.02 16.44 -6.60
N GLU A 103 10.93 17.35 -6.97
CA GLU A 103 12.30 17.37 -6.45
C GLU A 103 12.32 17.62 -4.94
N TYR A 104 11.55 18.60 -4.46
CA TYR A 104 11.42 18.86 -3.03
C TYR A 104 10.87 17.63 -2.26
N ALA A 105 9.79 17.02 -2.75
CA ALA A 105 9.24 15.81 -2.15
C ALA A 105 10.25 14.64 -2.18
N ALA A 106 11.06 14.53 -3.24
CA ALA A 106 12.09 13.51 -3.35
C ALA A 106 13.24 13.73 -2.35
N GLU A 107 13.71 14.96 -2.20
CA GLU A 107 14.70 15.34 -1.18
C GLU A 107 14.21 15.01 0.23
N LEU A 108 12.92 15.26 0.51
CA LEU A 108 12.31 14.87 1.79
C LEU A 108 12.33 13.35 1.98
N VAL A 109 11.99 12.57 0.94
CA VAL A 109 12.05 11.09 1.00
C VAL A 109 13.47 10.59 1.27
N GLU A 110 14.47 11.21 0.65
CA GLU A 110 15.89 10.89 0.86
C GLU A 110 16.37 11.22 2.29
N SER A 111 15.73 12.16 2.97
CA SER A 111 16.05 12.50 4.37
C SER A 111 15.60 11.43 5.38
N PHE A 112 14.65 10.57 5.01
CA PHE A 112 14.13 9.53 5.91
C PHE A 112 15.01 8.26 5.93
N PRO A 113 14.94 7.45 7.00
CA PRO A 113 15.66 6.18 7.06
C PRO A 113 15.28 5.24 5.90
N PRO A 114 16.25 4.70 5.13
CA PRO A 114 15.97 3.93 3.92
C PRO A 114 15.14 2.68 4.21
N GLU A 115 15.32 2.05 5.37
CA GLU A 115 14.53 0.89 5.81
C GLU A 115 13.03 1.22 5.94
N LYS A 116 12.70 2.42 6.43
CA LYS A 116 11.31 2.87 6.55
C LYS A 116 10.73 3.16 5.18
N VAL A 117 11.50 3.82 4.31
CA VAL A 117 11.07 4.10 2.93
C VAL A 117 10.77 2.81 2.17
N GLU A 118 11.64 1.80 2.24
CA GLU A 118 11.42 0.50 1.59
C GLU A 118 10.23 -0.26 2.18
N SER A 119 10.03 -0.18 3.49
CA SER A 119 8.83 -0.73 4.14
C SER A 119 7.54 -0.09 3.61
N VAL A 120 7.51 1.24 3.49
CA VAL A 120 6.35 1.97 2.95
C VAL A 120 6.13 1.64 1.48
N LYS A 121 7.17 1.61 0.64
CA LYS A 121 7.07 1.20 -0.77
C LYS A 121 6.51 -0.21 -0.92
N SER A 122 7.00 -1.16 -0.12
CA SER A 122 6.51 -2.54 -0.10
C SER A 122 5.02 -2.61 0.24
N ARG A 123 4.59 -1.81 1.22
CA ARG A 123 3.18 -1.68 1.61
C ARG A 123 2.33 -1.03 0.51
N MET A 124 2.81 0.03 -0.13
CA MET A 124 2.14 0.67 -1.27
C MET A 124 1.95 -0.32 -2.41
N LEU A 125 2.99 -1.09 -2.74
CA LEU A 125 2.94 -2.14 -3.76
C LEU A 125 1.92 -3.23 -3.40
N ALA A 126 1.95 -3.74 -2.17
CA ALA A 126 0.97 -4.72 -1.71
C ALA A 126 -0.46 -4.19 -1.79
N GLY A 127 -0.68 -2.93 -1.41
CA GLY A 127 -1.97 -2.24 -1.55
C GLY A 127 -2.43 -2.15 -3.01
N LYS A 128 -1.54 -1.74 -3.92
CA LYS A 128 -1.81 -1.66 -5.36
C LYS A 128 -2.15 -3.03 -5.96
N LEU A 129 -1.43 -4.08 -5.58
CA LEU A 129 -1.71 -5.45 -6.03
C LEU A 129 -3.10 -5.94 -5.55
N LEU A 130 -3.47 -5.67 -4.30
CA LEU A 130 -4.80 -6.02 -3.79
C LEU A 130 -5.91 -5.23 -4.52
N GLN A 131 -5.67 -3.95 -4.80
CA GLN A 131 -6.60 -3.12 -5.56
C GLN A 131 -6.83 -3.68 -6.98
N LEU A 132 -5.76 -4.05 -7.69
CA LEU A 132 -5.85 -4.69 -9.01
C LEU A 132 -6.63 -6.02 -8.96
N GLN A 133 -6.48 -6.80 -7.89
CA GLN A 133 -7.25 -8.03 -7.70
C GLN A 133 -8.74 -7.74 -7.48
N VAL A 134 -9.08 -6.70 -6.72
CA VAL A 134 -10.47 -6.26 -6.54
C VAL A 134 -11.09 -5.85 -7.87
N GLU A 135 -10.39 -5.03 -8.65
CA GLU A 135 -10.81 -4.62 -9.98
C GLU A 135 -11.04 -5.82 -10.89
N LYS A 136 -10.12 -6.79 -10.89
CA LYS A 136 -10.25 -8.00 -11.70
C LYS A 136 -11.45 -8.85 -11.30
N VAL A 137 -11.74 -8.97 -10.00
CA VAL A 137 -12.91 -9.72 -9.52
C VAL A 137 -14.20 -9.03 -9.97
N ASN A 138 -14.26 -7.69 -9.92
CA ASN A 138 -15.40 -6.94 -10.41
C ASN A 138 -15.58 -7.11 -11.94
N GLU A 139 -14.50 -7.02 -12.72
CA GLU A 139 -14.54 -7.28 -14.17
C GLU A 139 -15.08 -8.69 -14.49
N LEU A 140 -14.60 -9.72 -13.79
CA LEU A 140 -15.07 -11.11 -13.97
C LEU A 140 -16.53 -11.31 -13.57
N LYS A 141 -17.00 -10.58 -12.54
CA LYS A 141 -18.41 -10.54 -12.15
C LYS A 141 -19.25 -9.87 -13.25
N ASP A 142 -18.81 -8.74 -13.77
CA ASP A 142 -19.52 -7.98 -14.81
C ASP A 142 -19.63 -8.76 -16.12
N MET A 143 -18.63 -9.60 -16.43
CA MET A 143 -18.68 -10.56 -17.54
C MET A 143 -19.58 -11.78 -17.29
N GLY A 144 -20.14 -11.93 -16.09
CA GLY A 144 -20.95 -13.10 -15.70
C GLY A 144 -20.15 -14.39 -15.49
N LEU A 145 -18.82 -14.32 -15.42
CA LEU A 145 -17.94 -15.47 -15.17
C LEU A 145 -17.91 -15.87 -13.69
N LEU A 146 -18.21 -14.93 -12.80
CA LEU A 146 -18.36 -15.17 -11.36
C LEU A 146 -19.82 -14.97 -10.94
N SER A 147 -20.33 -15.89 -10.13
CA SER A 147 -21.61 -15.70 -9.43
C SER A 147 -21.48 -14.60 -8.37
N GLU A 148 -22.58 -13.89 -8.08
CA GLU A 148 -22.63 -12.84 -7.05
C GLU A 148 -22.08 -13.33 -5.69
N LYS A 149 -22.43 -14.56 -5.30
CA LYS A 149 -21.94 -15.17 -4.06
C LYS A 149 -20.43 -15.43 -4.12
N GLY A 150 -19.93 -15.91 -5.26
CA GLY A 150 -18.51 -16.17 -5.48
C GLY A 150 -17.68 -14.89 -5.44
N SER A 151 -18.11 -13.85 -6.16
CA SER A 151 -17.45 -12.53 -6.14
C SER A 151 -17.48 -11.91 -4.75
N SER A 152 -18.62 -11.95 -4.05
CA SER A 152 -18.74 -11.41 -2.69
C SER A 152 -17.77 -12.08 -1.70
N HIS A 153 -17.64 -13.40 -1.75
CA HIS A 153 -16.71 -14.13 -0.88
C HIS A 153 -15.24 -13.77 -1.15
N ILE A 154 -14.84 -13.63 -2.42
CA ILE A 154 -13.47 -13.23 -2.78
C ILE A 154 -13.20 -11.79 -2.35
N LEU A 155 -14.12 -10.87 -2.64
CA LEU A 155 -14.01 -9.46 -2.26
C LEU A 155 -13.86 -9.28 -0.75
N HIS A 156 -14.62 -10.03 0.05
CA HIS A 156 -14.49 -9.99 1.51
C HIS A 156 -13.05 -10.34 1.96
N ARG A 157 -12.47 -11.40 1.40
CA ARG A 157 -11.09 -11.81 1.73
C ARG A 157 -10.06 -10.78 1.28
N LEU A 158 -10.26 -10.13 0.14
CA LEU A 158 -9.39 -9.06 -0.35
C LEU A 158 -9.46 -7.82 0.55
N MET A 159 -10.67 -7.43 0.98
CA MET A 159 -10.87 -6.34 1.93
C MET A 159 -10.22 -6.62 3.29
N ASP A 160 -10.29 -7.87 3.77
CA ASP A 160 -9.59 -8.29 4.99
C ASP A 160 -8.07 -8.19 4.83
N ALA A 161 -7.53 -8.62 3.70
CA ALA A 161 -6.11 -8.49 3.39
C ALA A 161 -5.67 -7.02 3.34
N GLN A 162 -6.48 -6.14 2.72
CA GLN A 162 -6.21 -4.71 2.62
C GLN A 162 -6.18 -4.04 4.00
N ARG A 163 -7.11 -4.40 4.90
CA ARG A 163 -7.10 -3.95 6.30
C ARG A 163 -5.82 -4.39 7.02
N ASN A 164 -5.38 -5.63 6.80
CA ASN A 164 -4.16 -6.15 7.42
C ASN A 164 -2.89 -5.43 6.95
N VAL A 165 -2.81 -5.10 5.66
CA VAL A 165 -1.72 -4.28 5.09
C VAL A 165 -1.73 -2.87 5.68
N SER A 166 -2.92 -2.34 6.00
CA SER A 166 -3.06 -1.01 6.59
C SER A 166 -2.69 -0.93 8.08
N ILE A 167 -2.94 -2.01 8.84
CA ILE A 167 -2.85 -2.01 10.31
C ILE A 167 -1.51 -2.54 10.86
N LYS A 168 -0.85 -3.50 10.20
CA LYS A 168 0.38 -4.09 10.76
C LYS A 168 1.60 -3.19 10.56
N SER A 169 1.83 -2.27 11.50
CA SER A 169 3.04 -1.44 11.62
C SER A 169 4.17 -2.09 12.43
N SER A 170 3.99 -3.28 13.01
CA SER A 170 5.07 -3.97 13.73
C SER A 170 5.70 -5.08 12.88
N ILE A 171 6.59 -4.71 11.96
CA ILE A 171 7.54 -5.68 11.42
C ILE A 171 8.58 -5.93 12.51
N LYS A 172 8.35 -6.98 13.32
CA LYS A 172 9.49 -7.71 13.89
C LYS A 172 10.33 -8.19 12.70
N PRO A 173 11.68 -8.10 12.76
CA PRO A 173 12.53 -8.55 11.68
C PRO A 173 12.09 -9.95 11.29
N ILE A 174 11.68 -10.09 10.04
CA ILE A 174 11.25 -11.36 9.48
C ILE A 174 12.52 -12.21 9.44
N SER A 175 12.70 -13.09 10.42
CA SER A 175 13.61 -14.23 10.31
C SER A 175 13.02 -15.18 9.27
N PHE A 176 13.10 -14.77 7.99
CA PHE A 176 12.61 -15.52 6.85
C PHE A 176 13.70 -16.52 6.47
N PHE A 177 13.81 -17.61 7.23
CA PHE A 177 14.29 -18.94 6.83
C PHE A 177 14.37 -19.82 8.09
N ASP A 178 13.23 -20.32 8.56
CA ASP A 178 13.21 -21.60 9.28
C ASP A 178 12.42 -22.58 8.40
N ASN A 179 13.15 -23.10 7.41
CA ASN A 179 12.73 -24.26 6.65
C ASN A 179 12.79 -25.47 7.58
N SER A 180 11.72 -25.69 8.33
CA SER A 180 11.45 -26.98 8.97
C SER A 180 9.97 -27.27 8.84
N SER A 181 9.56 -27.58 7.60
CA SER A 181 8.30 -28.26 7.36
C SER A 181 8.57 -29.77 7.40
N PRO A 182 7.99 -30.53 8.34
CA PRO A 182 8.07 -31.97 8.35
C PRO A 182 7.11 -32.52 7.29
N CYS A 183 7.66 -33.02 6.18
CA CYS A 183 6.90 -33.83 5.24
C CYS A 183 6.46 -35.12 5.94
N ALA A 184 5.20 -35.14 6.39
CA ALA A 184 4.48 -36.36 6.65
C ALA A 184 4.31 -37.10 5.32
N ALA A 185 4.97 -38.25 5.19
CA ALA A 185 4.77 -39.18 4.11
C ALA A 185 3.79 -40.26 4.59
N ASP A 186 2.49 -39.99 4.45
CA ASP A 186 1.47 -41.03 4.41
C ASP A 186 1.21 -41.35 2.94
N GLY A 187 1.74 -42.49 2.52
CA GLY A 187 1.57 -43.06 1.19
C GLY A 187 1.06 -44.48 1.32
N ASP A 188 -0.22 -44.63 1.67
CA ASP A 188 -0.99 -45.82 1.35
C ASP A 188 -1.37 -45.75 -0.14
N LEU A 189 -1.07 -46.80 -0.90
CA LEU A 189 -1.93 -47.40 -1.92
C LEU A 189 -1.22 -48.58 -2.62
N GLU A 190 -1.80 -49.77 -2.38
CA GLU A 190 -2.04 -50.90 -3.28
C GLU A 190 -0.97 -51.32 -4.32
N GLY A 191 -0.56 -52.59 -4.19
CA GLY A 191 0.17 -53.34 -5.21
C GLY A 191 0.01 -54.84 -5.01
N ASP A 192 -1.04 -55.38 -5.65
CA ASP A 192 -1.35 -56.79 -5.89
C ASP A 192 -0.21 -57.54 -6.60
N SER A 193 0.07 -58.79 -6.18
CA SER A 193 0.67 -59.85 -7.01
C SER A 193 0.90 -61.12 -6.17
N THR A 194 0.13 -62.17 -6.48
CA THR A 194 0.59 -63.54 -6.83
C THR A 194 2.09 -63.85 -6.59
N ASP A 195 2.53 -64.95 -5.99
CA ASP A 195 2.13 -66.34 -6.24
C ASP A 195 2.89 -67.28 -5.26
N SER A 196 2.36 -68.51 -5.10
CA SER A 196 3.11 -69.76 -4.82
C SER A 196 3.85 -69.93 -3.48
N GLU A 197 3.50 -70.95 -2.71
CA GLU A 197 4.23 -72.24 -2.68
C GLU A 197 3.78 -73.13 -1.49
N ALA A 198 3.88 -74.43 -1.71
CA ALA A 198 3.22 -75.53 -1.01
C ALA A 198 3.85 -75.97 0.34
N MET A 199 3.07 -76.71 1.14
CA MET A 199 3.43 -78.03 1.74
C MET A 199 2.29 -78.46 2.70
N LEU A 200 1.41 -79.40 2.35
CA LEU A 200 1.59 -80.86 2.35
C LEU A 200 2.15 -81.41 3.67
N THR A 201 1.28 -82.00 4.50
CA THR A 201 1.42 -83.36 5.07
C THR A 201 0.29 -83.63 6.08
N LYS A 202 -0.51 -84.66 5.79
CA LYS A 202 -1.14 -85.58 6.78
C LYS A 202 -1.94 -86.64 6.02
N HIS A 203 -1.35 -87.83 5.89
CA HIS A 203 -1.94 -89.08 6.37
C HIS A 203 -0.90 -90.19 6.39
#